data_AF-A0A7C3P282-F1
#
_entry.id   AF-A0A7C3P282-F1
#
_cell.length_a   1.000
_cell.length_b   1.000
_cell.length_c   1.000
_cell.angle_alpha   90.00
_cell.angle_beta   90.00
_cell.angle_gamma   90.00
#
_symmetry.space_group_name_H-M   'P 1'
#
loop_
_entity.id
_entity.type
_entity.pdbx_description
1 polymer ?
#
loop_
_entity_poly.entity_id
_entity_poly.type
_entity_poly.pdbx_seq_one_letter_code
_entity_poly.pdbx_strand_id
1 'polypeptide(L)'
;MRRHFFILSVLFLIVLLATGKLSYSQSSKPIELKLSHFMSPMHNLHVDVFAPFAKELEERTKGRVKITIYPGEALGKAKDHYDMVVHGITDIAIFIHGYTAGRFPLTSVIELPIGVPS
;
A
#
# COMPACT_ATOMS: atom_id res chain seq x y z
N MET A 1 -4.41 55.63 31.68
CA MET A 1 -4.86 54.22 31.56
C MET A 1 -5.28 53.82 30.15
N ARG A 2 -6.10 54.61 29.43
CA ARG A 2 -6.59 54.28 28.07
C ARG A 2 -5.51 54.10 26.98
N ARG A 3 -4.43 54.90 27.00
CA ARG A 3 -3.32 54.80 26.03
C ARG A 3 -2.45 53.55 26.20
N HIS A 4 -2.14 53.17 27.45
CA HIS A 4 -1.40 51.94 27.74
C HIS A 4 -2.23 50.70 27.39
N PHE A 5 -3.54 50.72 27.63
CA PHE A 5 -4.45 49.64 27.25
C PHE A 5 -4.52 49.45 25.72
N PHE A 6 -4.49 50.54 24.95
CA PHE A 6 -4.48 50.49 23.49
C PHE A 6 -3.17 49.89 22.95
N ILE A 7 -2.02 50.32 23.50
CA ILE A 7 -0.69 49.82 23.12
C ILE A 7 -0.54 48.33 23.47
N LEU A 8 -1.01 47.90 24.64
CA LEU A 8 -1.02 46.49 25.04
C LEU A 8 -1.90 45.63 24.12
N SER A 9 -3.05 46.15 23.65
CA SER A 9 -3.90 45.40 22.72
C SER A 9 -3.28 45.26 21.32
N VAL A 10 -2.55 46.27 20.85
CA VAL A 10 -1.85 46.24 19.55
C VAL A 10 -0.65 45.30 19.62
N LEU A 11 0.10 45.31 20.73
CA LEU A 11 1.17 44.34 20.95
C LEU A 11 0.66 42.90 21.00
N PHE A 12 -0.50 42.67 21.64
CA PHE A 12 -1.13 41.36 21.69
C PHE A 12 -1.57 40.88 20.29
N LEU A 13 -2.12 41.78 19.46
CA LEU A 13 -2.53 41.46 18.09
C LEU A 13 -1.33 41.15 17.17
N ILE A 14 -0.19 41.84 17.37
CA ILE A 14 1.05 41.59 16.62
C ILE A 14 1.66 40.23 17.02
N VAL A 15 1.60 39.85 18.30
CA VAL A 15 2.03 38.52 18.77
C VAL A 15 1.13 37.40 18.22
N LEU A 16 -0.18 37.65 18.08
CA LEU A 16 -1.10 36.71 17.44
C LEU A 16 -0.82 36.54 15.93
N LEU A 17 -0.49 37.63 15.24
CA LEU A 17 -0.12 37.57 13.81
C LEU A 17 1.27 36.93 13.59
N ALA A 18 2.20 37.10 14.54
CA ALA A 18 3.53 36.47 14.48
C ALA A 18 3.51 34.96 14.75
N THR A 19 2.49 34.46 15.46
CA THR A 19 2.31 33.02 15.73
C THR A 19 1.40 32.32 14.71
N GLY A 20 0.75 33.07 13.80
CA GLY A 20 -0.22 32.58 12.80
C GLY A 20 0.33 31.73 11.65
N LYS A 21 1.58 31.25 11.69
CA LYS A 21 2.14 30.31 10.70
C LYS A 21 2.31 28.91 11.29
N LEU A 22 1.31 28.41 12.01
CA LEU A 22 1.13 26.98 12.14
C LEU A 22 0.42 26.49 10.88
N SER A 23 1.19 26.37 9.79
CA SER A 23 0.79 25.48 8.71
C SER A 23 0.67 24.10 9.34
N TYR A 24 -0.57 23.71 9.68
CA TYR A 24 -0.90 22.35 10.04
C TYR A 24 -0.64 21.52 8.78
N SER A 25 0.61 21.06 8.63
CA SER A 25 0.92 20.01 7.68
C SER A 25 0.19 18.79 8.20
N GLN A 26 -1.03 18.60 7.71
CA GLN A 26 -1.80 17.39 7.95
C GLN A 26 -1.04 16.28 7.23
N SER A 27 -0.07 15.69 7.93
CA SER A 27 0.58 14.47 7.49
C SER A 27 -0.52 13.40 7.49
N SER A 28 -1.08 13.16 6.31
CA SER A 28 -1.99 12.04 6.08
C SER A 28 -1.31 10.79 6.59
N LYS A 29 -2.02 9.96 7.36
CA LYS A 29 -1.52 8.63 7.71
C LYS A 29 -1.14 7.90 6.41
N PRO A 30 0.02 7.23 6.35
CA PRO A 30 0.38 6.41 5.21
C PRO A 30 -0.71 5.37 4.93
N ILE A 31 -0.97 5.12 3.65
CA ILE A 31 -1.78 4.00 3.19
C ILE A 31 -0.89 2.76 3.30
N GLU A 32 -1.22 1.87 4.22
CA GLU A 32 -0.52 0.60 4.43
C GLU A 32 -1.27 -0.50 3.68
N LEU A 33 -0.61 -1.12 2.70
CA LEU A 33 -1.13 -2.22 1.90
C LEU A 33 -0.39 -3.52 2.25
N LYS A 34 -1.12 -4.63 2.31
CA LYS A 34 -0.57 -5.96 2.51
C LYS A 34 -0.56 -6.72 1.19
N LEU A 35 0.63 -7.14 0.75
CA LEU A 35 0.82 -7.98 -0.43
C LEU A 35 1.17 -9.41 0.01
N SER A 36 0.43 -10.41 -0.44
CA SER A 36 0.75 -11.82 -0.17
C SER A 36 1.12 -12.61 -1.42
N HIS A 37 2.08 -13.53 -1.30
CA HIS A 37 2.37 -14.51 -2.34
C HIS A 37 2.96 -15.82 -1.77
N PHE A 38 2.80 -16.93 -2.49
CA PHE A 38 3.18 -18.27 -2.03
C PHE A 38 4.66 -18.63 -2.31
N MET A 39 5.32 -17.91 -3.21
CA MET A 39 6.73 -18.16 -3.55
C MET A 39 7.67 -17.86 -2.37
N SER A 40 8.75 -18.64 -2.24
CA SER A 40 9.83 -18.40 -1.26
C SER A 40 10.39 -16.97 -1.36
N PRO A 41 10.89 -16.37 -0.25
CA PRO A 41 11.57 -15.07 -0.29
C PRO A 41 12.77 -15.01 -1.24
N MET A 42 13.37 -16.15 -1.60
CA MET A 42 14.49 -16.21 -2.55
C MET A 42 14.04 -16.35 -4.01
N HIS A 43 12.74 -16.43 -4.28
CA HIS A 43 12.23 -16.57 -5.64
C HIS A 43 12.42 -15.25 -6.43
N ASN A 44 12.80 -15.34 -7.70
CA ASN A 44 13.11 -14.17 -8.53
C ASN A 44 11.95 -13.14 -8.57
N LEU A 45 10.69 -13.59 -8.66
CA LEU A 45 9.55 -12.66 -8.59
C LEU A 45 9.48 -11.87 -7.26
N HIS A 46 9.92 -12.44 -6.14
CA HIS A 46 10.01 -11.68 -4.90
C HIS A 46 11.15 -10.66 -4.95
N VAL A 47 12.36 -11.14 -5.29
CA VAL A 47 13.61 -10.36 -5.23
C VAL A 47 13.64 -9.26 -6.27
N ASP A 48 13.26 -9.58 -7.51
CA ASP A 48 13.45 -8.73 -8.68
C ASP A 48 12.20 -7.94 -9.06
N VAL A 49 11.02 -8.32 -8.54
CA VAL A 49 9.74 -7.68 -8.91
C VAL A 49 9.01 -7.09 -7.71
N PHE A 50 8.57 -7.92 -6.77
CA PHE A 50 7.66 -7.45 -5.70
C PHE A 50 8.36 -6.54 -4.69
N ALA A 51 9.54 -6.90 -4.21
CA ALA A 51 10.28 -6.07 -3.26
C ALA A 51 10.73 -4.73 -3.88
N PRO A 52 11.27 -4.69 -5.13
CA PRO A 52 11.55 -3.43 -5.81
C PRO A 52 10.30 -2.58 -6.04
N PHE A 53 9.18 -3.19 -6.46
CA PHE A 53 7.90 -2.49 -6.65
C PHE A 53 7.41 -1.82 -5.36
N ALA A 54 7.44 -2.55 -4.23
CA ALA A 54 7.04 -2.00 -2.94
C ALA A 54 7.90 -0.78 -2.54
N LYS A 55 9.21 -0.90 -2.70
CA LYS A 55 10.16 0.18 -2.40
C LYS A 55 9.96 1.39 -3.32
N GLU A 56 9.87 1.16 -4.62
CA GLU A 56 9.69 2.22 -5.61
C GLU A 56 8.36 2.96 -5.42
N LEU A 57 7.29 2.25 -5.04
CA LEU A 57 6.01 2.87 -4.74
C LEU A 57 6.11 3.76 -3.50
N GLU A 58 6.80 3.32 -2.44
CA GLU A 58 7.04 4.13 -1.24
C GLU A 58 7.83 5.41 -1.59
N GLU A 59 8.91 5.28 -2.37
CA GLU A 59 9.73 6.41 -2.81
C GLU A 59 8.95 7.40 -3.68
N ARG A 60 8.27 6.92 -4.73
CA ARG A 60 7.49 7.77 -5.66
C ARG A 60 6.31 8.45 -4.98
N THR A 61 5.73 7.82 -3.96
CA THR A 61 4.62 8.40 -3.20
C THR A 61 5.08 9.28 -2.04
N LYS A 62 6.40 9.40 -1.81
CA LYS A 62 7.00 10.11 -0.67
C LYS A 62 6.49 9.57 0.67
N GLY A 63 6.44 8.24 0.80
CA GLY A 63 5.96 7.54 1.99
C GLY A 63 4.45 7.57 2.21
N ARG A 64 3.66 8.09 1.26
CA ARG A 64 2.19 8.10 1.39
C ARG A 64 1.57 6.72 1.18
N VAL A 65 2.25 5.83 0.48
CA VAL A 65 1.82 4.43 0.28
C VAL A 65 2.99 3.52 0.64
N LYS A 66 2.72 2.52 1.48
CA LYS A 66 3.70 1.53 1.90
C LYS A 66 3.11 0.14 1.72
N ILE A 67 3.92 -0.77 1.16
CA ILE A 67 3.53 -2.17 0.97
C ILE A 67 4.32 -3.05 1.94
N THR A 68 3.61 -3.82 2.75
CA THR A 68 4.19 -4.91 3.54
C THR A 68 3.98 -6.23 2.80
N ILE A 69 5.08 -6.90 2.46
CA ILE A 69 5.06 -8.16 1.69
C ILE A 69 5.11 -9.36 2.64
N TYR A 70 4.22 -10.32 2.42
CA TYR A 70 4.15 -11.61 3.11
C TYR A 70 4.46 -12.75 2.12
N PRO A 71 5.74 -13.14 1.98
CA PRO A 71 6.16 -14.20 1.08
C PRO A 71 5.96 -15.60 1.68
N GLY A 72 6.12 -16.64 0.86
CA GLY A 72 6.34 -18.02 1.31
C GLY A 72 5.18 -18.62 2.08
N GLU A 73 3.93 -18.39 1.65
CA GLU A 73 2.73 -18.90 2.32
C GLU A 73 2.56 -18.43 3.78
N ALA A 74 3.18 -17.32 4.17
CA ALA A 74 3.18 -16.84 5.56
C ALA A 74 1.78 -16.55 6.14
N LEU A 75 0.78 -16.31 5.28
CA LEU A 75 -0.58 -15.98 5.67
C LEU A 75 -1.63 -17.01 5.22
N GLY A 76 -1.25 -17.99 4.39
CA GLY A 76 -2.18 -18.93 3.76
C GLY A 76 -1.51 -19.75 2.66
N LYS A 77 -2.17 -20.83 2.20
CA LYS A 77 -1.63 -21.69 1.13
C LYS A 77 -1.78 -21.04 -0.24
N ALA A 78 -1.01 -21.52 -1.20
CA ALA A 78 -1.00 -20.99 -2.56
C ALA A 78 -2.39 -20.81 -3.20
N LYS A 79 -3.32 -21.75 -2.94
CA LYS A 79 -4.70 -21.70 -3.44
C LYS A 79 -5.60 -20.67 -2.74
N ASP A 80 -5.24 -20.23 -1.53
CA ASP A 80 -6.07 -19.38 -0.67
C ASP A 80 -5.88 -17.88 -0.98
N HIS A 81 -4.80 -17.50 -1.67
CA HIS A 81 -4.42 -16.11 -1.90
C HIS A 81 -5.50 -15.27 -2.60
N TYR A 82 -6.31 -15.86 -3.48
CA TYR A 82 -7.45 -15.15 -4.07
C TYR A 82 -8.52 -14.83 -3.01
N ASP A 83 -8.91 -15.83 -2.20
CA ASP A 83 -9.90 -15.66 -1.14
C ASP A 83 -9.44 -14.69 -0.06
N MET A 84 -8.13 -14.62 0.17
CA MET A 84 -7.55 -13.65 1.09
C MET A 84 -7.81 -12.21 0.67
N VAL A 85 -7.80 -11.90 -0.62
CA VAL A 85 -8.15 -10.56 -1.13
C VAL A 85 -9.66 -10.34 -1.05
N VAL A 86 -10.45 -11.31 -1.49
CA VAL A 86 -11.92 -11.24 -1.45
C VAL A 86 -12.43 -10.99 -0.03
N HIS A 87 -11.81 -11.61 0.97
CA HIS A 87 -12.18 -11.47 2.37
C HIS A 87 -11.43 -10.36 3.12
N GLY A 88 -10.58 -9.57 2.44
CA GLY A 88 -9.87 -8.43 3.03
C GLY A 88 -8.77 -8.81 4.04
N ILE A 89 -8.25 -10.03 3.99
CA ILE A 89 -7.09 -10.47 4.79
C ILE A 89 -5.82 -9.77 4.28
N THR A 90 -5.69 -9.64 2.96
CA THR A 90 -4.62 -8.90 2.27
C THR A 90 -5.22 -8.00 1.20
N ASP A 91 -4.59 -6.86 0.93
CA ASP A 91 -5.07 -5.90 -0.08
C ASP A 91 -4.66 -6.31 -1.50
N ILE A 92 -3.52 -6.99 -1.63
CA ILE A 92 -2.95 -7.46 -2.89
C ILE A 92 -2.53 -8.92 -2.70
N ALA A 93 -2.80 -9.77 -3.68
CA ALA A 93 -2.28 -11.13 -3.68
C ALA A 93 -1.90 -11.61 -5.07
N ILE A 94 -0.86 -12.44 -5.12
CA ILE A 94 -0.48 -13.19 -6.32
C ILE A 94 -1.07 -14.59 -6.21
N PHE A 95 -1.95 -14.94 -7.15
CA PHE A 95 -2.59 -16.25 -7.21
C PHE A 95 -2.51 -16.84 -8.62
N ILE A 96 -2.64 -18.16 -8.71
CA ILE A 96 -2.70 -18.90 -9.98
C ILE A 96 -4.13 -19.36 -10.20
N HIS A 97 -4.71 -19.03 -11.35
CA HIS A 97 -6.10 -19.37 -11.70
C HIS A 97 -6.37 -20.88 -11.58
N GLY A 98 -5.47 -21.71 -12.11
CA GLY A 98 -5.57 -23.18 -12.09
C GLY A 98 -5.50 -23.83 -10.71
N TYR A 99 -5.11 -23.12 -9.64
CA TYR A 99 -5.16 -23.68 -8.28
C TYR A 99 -6.58 -23.80 -7.73
N THR A 100 -7.54 -23.15 -8.38
CA THR A 100 -8.97 -23.21 -8.03
C THR A 100 -9.80 -23.58 -9.26
N ALA A 101 -9.86 -24.88 -9.56
CA ALA A 101 -10.56 -25.41 -10.73
C ALA A 101 -12.04 -24.96 -10.77
N GLY A 102 -12.50 -24.56 -11.96
CA GLY A 102 -13.87 -24.12 -12.20
C GLY A 102 -14.20 -22.70 -11.72
N ARG A 103 -13.32 -22.05 -10.94
CA ARG A 103 -13.58 -20.71 -10.40
C ARG A 103 -13.45 -19.60 -11.44
N PHE A 104 -12.55 -19.77 -12.41
CA PHE A 104 -12.27 -18.78 -13.46
C PHE A 104 -12.43 -19.41 -14.85
N PRO A 105 -13.67 -19.69 -15.29
CA PRO A 105 -13.93 -20.46 -16.53
C PRO A 105 -13.44 -19.76 -17.80
N LEU A 106 -13.41 -18.42 -17.82
CA LEU A 106 -12.88 -17.67 -18.96
C LEU A 106 -11.36 -17.76 -19.05
N THR A 107 -10.65 -17.72 -17.92
CA THR A 107 -9.19 -17.81 -17.93
C THR A 107 -8.72 -19.25 -18.09
N SER A 108 -9.50 -20.26 -17.67
CA SER A 108 -9.11 -21.68 -17.81
C SER A 108 -8.93 -22.11 -19.26
N VAL A 109 -9.44 -21.35 -20.24
CA VAL A 109 -9.21 -21.61 -21.67
C VAL A 109 -7.71 -21.57 -22.01
N ILE A 110 -6.92 -20.73 -21.35
CA ILE A 110 -5.46 -20.64 -21.60
C ILE A 110 -4.69 -21.84 -21.01
N GLU A 111 -5.31 -22.62 -20.13
CA GLU A 111 -4.72 -23.81 -19.49
C GLU A 111 -4.96 -25.09 -20.31
N LEU A 112 -5.79 -25.01 -21.35
CA LEU A 112 -6.03 -26.13 -22.25
C LEU A 112 -4.75 -26.45 -23.05
N PRO A 113 -4.53 -27.73 -23.44
CA PRO A 113 -3.41 -28.12 -24.28
C PRO A 113 -3.65 -27.65 -25.73
N ILE A 114 -3.58 -26.34 -25.96
CA ILE A 114 -3.84 -25.70 -27.27
C ILE A 114 -2.60 -25.59 -28.16
N GLY A 115 -1.52 -26.30 -27.82
CA GLY A 115 -0.32 -26.40 -28.67
C GLY A 115 0.34 -25.04 -28.91
N VAL A 116 0.92 -24.44 -27.88
CA VAL A 116 1.79 -23.29 -28.06
C VAL A 116 3.13 -23.79 -28.60
N PRO A 117 3.61 -23.34 -29.77
CA PRO A 117 4.93 -23.72 -30.26
C PRO A 117 5.99 -23.27 -29.25
N SER A 118 6.86 -24.19 -28.85
CA SER A 118 8.03 -23.94 -27.98
C SER A 118 9.18 -23.32 -28.76
#